data_AF-A0A1V5P6X7-F1
#
_entry.id   AF-A0A1V5P6X7-F1
#
_cell.length_a   1.000
_cell.length_b   1.000
_cell.length_c   1.000
_cell.angle_alpha   90.00
_cell.angle_beta   90.00
_cell.angle_gamma   90.00
#
_symmetry.space_group_name_H-M   'P 1'
#
loop_
_entity.id
_entity.type
_entity.pdbx_description
1 polymer ?
#
loop_
_entity_poly.entity_id
_entity_poly.type
_entity_poly.pdbx_seq_one_letter_code
_entity_poly.pdbx_strand_id
1 'polypeptide(L)'
;MLELSAQDTLKRFARYWNSDFVQSSRMLIEQYKIKMAQMLLRHYKGSKKQTLEDFTKRVEKTTDRERIALQNIALYYFATHKDIDPQASGSIGEAEKAEMSALLDKALALLEGMSGSPRLALAEAVGQTIGVLTGTKKAAAKATGAITDTYERALSITAKDYQWALTPYPNPTAFIAPFDDAFMAKLAFIDGKLSFLESKAGEAEIKKAAKGRKMELVKDLDIQLLRSLFTAIYHNAQSIKGGNVTVYMPTFCKAMGVDLLLPGKEPAKDINGNEIPIKANDILGKVAQFRNCVGVTKDGSIYALLNFSKYDRENNTITFDSPYMNMIIEQLDESNKRTSSSGETYLNPRYSYLVHSSIGNEKNKAAIEIVHIILALLHQRGGMSDRQLKQINDVKKAKAKGTRIKAAAPASAEPADKTVTAHKKYSEIVHEIPILDERIGRDTANASNVQLKRAFKKAFELLRTKTDAYQYFIDLQIPEITPTITTLDSVLTIKHKGTRTAKEYKPKI
;
A
#
# COMPACT_ATOMS: atom_id res chain seq x y z
N MET A 1 -19.65 -38.02 15.46
CA MET A 1 -18.76 -37.20 16.31
C MET A 1 -19.33 -35.80 16.32
N LEU A 2 -19.80 -35.31 17.48
CA LEU A 2 -20.40 -33.99 17.63
C LEU A 2 -19.30 -32.91 17.55
N GLU A 3 -19.32 -32.09 16.49
CA GLU A 3 -18.46 -30.90 16.37
C GLU A 3 -18.69 -29.97 17.57
N LEU A 4 -17.63 -29.66 18.31
CA LEU A 4 -17.68 -28.61 19.34
C LEU A 4 -17.77 -27.25 18.67
N SER A 5 -18.66 -26.38 19.16
CA SER A 5 -18.68 -24.99 18.74
C SER A 5 -17.38 -24.28 19.13
N ALA A 6 -16.92 -23.31 18.33
CA ALA A 6 -15.71 -22.53 18.62
C ALA A 6 -15.76 -21.85 20.01
N GLN A 7 -16.97 -21.46 20.47
CA GLN A 7 -17.17 -20.89 21.81
C GLN A 7 -16.96 -21.91 22.93
N ASP A 8 -17.38 -23.16 22.75
CA ASP A 8 -17.20 -24.21 23.76
C ASP A 8 -15.73 -24.63 23.88
N THR A 9 -15.02 -24.67 22.75
CA THR A 9 -13.57 -24.89 22.70
C THR A 9 -12.82 -23.77 23.44
N LEU A 10 -13.20 -22.50 23.23
CA LEU A 10 -12.59 -21.35 23.91
C LEU A 10 -12.87 -21.32 25.43
N LYS A 11 -14.10 -21.64 25.85
CA LYS A 11 -14.45 -21.73 27.29
C LYS A 11 -13.68 -22.84 28.00
N ARG A 12 -13.46 -23.97 27.31
CA ARG A 12 -12.64 -25.08 27.80
C ARG A 12 -11.17 -24.68 27.86
N PHE A 13 -10.66 -24.07 26.81
CA PHE A 13 -9.29 -23.54 26.74
C PHE A 13 -8.95 -22.62 27.93
N ALA A 14 -9.87 -21.71 28.29
CA ALA A 14 -9.71 -20.80 29.43
C ALA A 14 -9.63 -21.51 30.80
N ARG A 15 -10.25 -22.70 30.95
CA ARG A 15 -10.18 -23.49 32.19
C ARG A 15 -8.85 -24.24 32.31
N TYR A 16 -8.31 -24.76 31.21
CA TYR A 16 -7.08 -25.55 31.20
C TYR A 16 -5.81 -24.72 31.46
N TRP A 17 -5.81 -23.43 31.09
CA TRP A 17 -4.71 -22.49 31.36
C TRP A 17 -4.33 -22.40 32.86
N ASN A 18 -5.23 -22.81 33.77
CA ASN A 18 -5.06 -22.74 35.22
C ASN A 18 -4.74 -24.08 35.91
N SER A 19 -4.40 -25.15 35.18
CA SER A 19 -4.17 -26.51 35.71
C SER A 19 -2.75 -27.04 35.46
N ASP A 20 -2.41 -28.25 35.94
CA ASP A 20 -1.05 -28.86 36.06
C ASP A 20 -0.40 -29.27 34.71
N PHE A 21 -0.36 -28.29 33.81
CA PHE A 21 0.11 -28.24 32.43
C PHE A 21 1.61 -28.50 32.23
N VAL A 22 2.36 -28.50 33.34
CA VAL A 22 3.82 -28.50 33.35
C VAL A 22 4.38 -29.83 32.81
N GLN A 23 3.70 -30.95 33.06
CA GLN A 23 4.19 -32.27 32.65
C GLN A 23 4.08 -32.52 31.14
N SER A 24 2.92 -32.25 30.51
CA SER A 24 2.73 -32.38 29.06
C SER A 24 3.64 -31.44 28.27
N SER A 25 3.76 -30.21 28.75
CA SER A 25 4.62 -29.19 28.14
C SER A 25 6.08 -29.61 28.15
N ARG A 26 6.58 -30.16 29.27
CA ARG A 26 7.95 -30.68 29.37
C ARG A 26 8.20 -31.84 28.39
N MET A 27 7.26 -32.79 28.30
CA MET A 27 7.38 -33.90 27.36
C MET A 27 7.47 -33.42 25.90
N LEU A 28 6.57 -32.52 25.48
CA LEU A 28 6.56 -32.00 24.11
C LEU A 28 7.82 -31.18 23.80
N ILE A 29 8.35 -30.44 24.77
CA ILE A 29 9.63 -29.73 24.65
C ILE A 29 10.78 -30.70 24.40
N GLU A 30 10.87 -31.79 25.16
CA GLU A 30 11.94 -32.79 24.97
C GLU A 30 11.81 -33.53 23.63
N GLN A 31 10.58 -33.91 23.23
CA GLN A 31 10.37 -34.52 21.92
C GLN A 31 10.70 -33.57 20.76
N TYR A 32 10.31 -32.30 20.87
CA TYR A 32 10.64 -31.27 19.87
C TYR A 32 12.15 -31.10 19.71
N LYS A 33 12.90 -31.03 20.82
CA LYS A 33 14.36 -30.90 20.79
C LYS A 33 15.01 -32.03 19.98
N ILE A 34 14.58 -33.27 20.24
CA ILE A 34 15.10 -34.47 19.57
C ILE A 34 14.74 -34.45 18.08
N LYS A 35 13.46 -34.23 17.74
CA LYS A 35 12.97 -34.28 16.37
C LYS A 35 13.53 -33.12 15.51
N MET A 36 13.69 -31.93 16.07
CA MET A 36 14.36 -30.82 15.37
C MET A 36 15.84 -31.06 15.15
N ALA A 37 16.56 -31.62 16.12
CA ALA A 37 17.97 -31.96 15.94
C ALA A 37 18.14 -32.97 14.79
N GLN A 38 17.26 -33.97 14.71
CA GLN A 38 17.23 -34.94 13.60
C GLN A 38 16.90 -34.28 12.26
N MET A 39 15.92 -33.37 12.23
CA MET A 39 15.54 -32.63 11.02
C MET A 39 16.68 -31.75 10.50
N LEU A 40 17.34 -30.99 11.37
CA LEU A 40 18.50 -30.16 11.01
C LEU A 40 19.67 -31.02 10.51
N LEU A 41 19.91 -32.18 11.14
CA LEU A 41 20.92 -33.13 10.69
C LEU A 41 20.64 -33.65 9.27
N ARG A 42 19.37 -33.88 8.90
CA ARG A 42 18.99 -34.26 7.53
C ARG A 42 19.29 -33.17 6.51
N HIS A 43 19.03 -31.90 6.84
CA HIS A 43 19.30 -30.76 5.95
C HIS A 43 20.78 -30.38 5.82
N TYR A 44 21.61 -30.64 6.83
CA TYR A 44 23.02 -30.23 6.87
C TYR A 44 24.03 -31.30 6.43
N LYS A 45 23.61 -32.38 5.75
CA LYS A 45 24.46 -33.50 5.29
C LYS A 45 25.66 -33.13 4.39
N GLY A 46 25.93 -31.85 4.11
CA GLY A 46 26.99 -31.38 3.22
C GLY A 46 28.22 -30.70 3.85
N SER A 47 28.30 -30.44 5.16
CA SER A 47 29.47 -29.70 5.70
C SER A 47 29.91 -30.14 7.11
N LYS A 48 31.02 -30.89 7.16
CA LYS A 48 31.77 -31.39 8.33
C LYS A 48 30.97 -32.32 9.28
N LYS A 49 31.66 -33.33 9.83
CA LYS A 49 31.15 -34.29 10.83
C LYS A 49 30.64 -33.54 12.08
N GLN A 50 29.38 -33.10 12.06
CA GLN A 50 28.66 -32.68 13.26
C GLN A 50 27.81 -33.85 13.72
N THR A 51 27.86 -34.15 15.02
CA THR A 51 27.11 -35.26 15.61
C THR A 51 25.70 -34.80 15.98
N LEU A 52 24.78 -35.76 16.21
CA LEU A 52 23.45 -35.44 16.77
C LEU A 52 23.58 -34.64 18.08
N GLU A 53 24.61 -34.92 18.86
CA GLU A 53 24.93 -34.26 20.13
C GLU A 53 25.27 -32.76 19.96
N ASP A 54 25.97 -32.38 18.89
CA ASP A 54 26.28 -30.97 18.56
C ASP A 54 25.03 -30.16 18.22
N PHE A 55 24.07 -30.77 17.51
CA PHE A 55 22.79 -30.16 17.19
C PHE A 55 21.86 -30.10 18.40
N THR A 56 21.84 -31.14 19.24
CA THR A 56 21.06 -31.16 20.48
C THR A 56 21.47 -30.02 21.41
N LYS A 57 22.78 -29.75 21.59
CA LYS A 57 23.29 -28.59 22.35
C LYS A 57 22.83 -27.23 21.81
N ARG A 58 22.63 -27.11 20.49
CA ARG A 58 22.10 -25.88 19.86
C ARG A 58 20.60 -25.69 20.09
N VAL A 59 19.85 -26.78 20.32
CA VAL A 59 18.38 -26.79 20.50
C VAL A 59 17.98 -26.79 21.99
N GLU A 60 18.94 -26.93 22.92
CA GLU A 60 18.71 -26.96 24.38
C GLU A 60 17.94 -25.75 24.95
N LYS A 61 18.15 -24.56 24.40
CA LYS A 61 17.45 -23.32 24.84
C LYS A 61 16.21 -23.07 24.01
N THR A 62 15.13 -23.79 24.30
CA THR A 62 13.79 -23.46 23.76
C THR A 62 13.42 -22.03 24.15
N THR A 63 13.19 -21.17 23.17
CA THR A 63 12.73 -19.79 23.38
C THR A 63 11.33 -19.78 23.98
N ASP A 64 10.94 -18.69 24.66
CA ASP A 64 9.58 -18.57 25.23
C ASP A 64 8.51 -18.75 24.14
N ARG A 65 8.78 -18.28 22.93
CA ARG A 65 7.88 -18.44 21.77
C ARG A 65 7.70 -19.89 21.34
N GLU A 66 8.77 -20.68 21.33
CA GLU A 66 8.70 -22.12 21.02
C GLU A 66 8.01 -22.90 22.15
N ARG A 67 8.25 -22.52 23.41
CA ARG A 67 7.54 -23.11 24.56
C ARG A 67 6.04 -22.88 24.43
N ILE A 68 5.64 -21.64 24.17
CA ILE A 68 4.22 -21.26 23.97
C ILE A 68 3.58 -22.03 22.80
N ALA A 69 4.31 -22.24 21.71
CA ALA A 69 3.80 -23.02 20.58
C ALA A 69 3.53 -24.48 20.96
N LEU A 70 4.49 -25.15 21.61
CA LEU A 70 4.35 -26.55 22.04
C LEU A 70 3.27 -26.71 23.11
N GLN A 71 3.16 -25.73 23.99
CA GLN A 71 2.10 -25.57 24.97
C GLN A 71 0.70 -25.56 24.33
N ASN A 72 0.52 -24.91 23.18
CA ASN A 72 -0.76 -24.90 22.47
C ASN A 72 -1.22 -26.28 21.96
N ILE A 73 -0.30 -27.20 21.65
CA ILE A 73 -0.66 -28.58 21.26
C ILE A 73 -1.34 -29.29 22.43
N ALA A 74 -0.73 -29.22 23.61
CA ALA A 74 -1.28 -29.83 24.82
C ALA A 74 -2.62 -29.20 25.21
N LEU A 75 -2.72 -27.86 25.16
CA LEU A 75 -3.98 -27.16 25.48
C LEU A 75 -5.10 -27.52 24.50
N TYR A 76 -4.81 -27.61 23.20
CA TYR A 76 -5.78 -28.04 22.20
C TYR A 76 -6.24 -29.48 22.41
N TYR A 77 -5.30 -30.37 22.73
CA TYR A 77 -5.59 -31.78 22.99
C TYR A 77 -6.61 -31.93 24.13
N PHE A 78 -6.34 -31.34 25.30
CA PHE A 78 -7.26 -31.41 26.43
C PHE A 78 -8.58 -30.68 26.19
N ALA A 79 -8.59 -29.60 25.40
CA ALA A 79 -9.83 -28.91 25.04
C ALA A 79 -10.78 -29.77 24.17
N THR A 80 -10.23 -30.69 23.39
CA THR A 80 -10.97 -31.51 22.41
C THR A 80 -11.32 -32.92 22.92
N HIS A 81 -10.61 -33.43 23.93
CA HIS A 81 -10.83 -34.74 24.55
C HIS A 81 -11.55 -34.59 25.89
N LYS A 82 -12.89 -34.58 25.85
CA LYS A 82 -13.77 -34.15 26.95
C LYS A 82 -13.74 -35.05 28.19
N ASP A 83 -13.31 -36.28 28.00
CA ASP A 83 -13.17 -37.35 28.97
C ASP A 83 -11.85 -37.28 29.75
N ILE A 84 -10.92 -36.43 29.31
CA ILE A 84 -9.60 -36.27 29.91
C ILE A 84 -9.59 -35.00 30.76
N ASP A 85 -9.58 -35.19 32.08
CA ASP A 85 -9.38 -34.11 33.05
C ASP A 85 -7.96 -34.19 33.67
N PRO A 86 -7.03 -33.34 33.24
CA PRO A 86 -5.67 -33.30 33.75
C PRO A 86 -5.60 -32.82 35.21
N GLN A 87 -6.66 -32.23 35.78
CA GLN A 87 -6.73 -31.95 37.23
C GLN A 87 -7.09 -33.21 38.03
N ALA A 88 -7.81 -34.16 37.44
CA ALA A 88 -8.28 -35.36 38.14
C ALA A 88 -7.33 -36.57 37.99
N SER A 89 -6.58 -36.68 36.88
CA SER A 89 -5.78 -37.87 36.56
C SER A 89 -4.35 -37.88 37.11
N GLY A 90 -3.81 -36.73 37.54
CA GLY A 90 -2.45 -36.60 38.10
C GLY A 90 -1.28 -36.96 37.17
N SER A 91 -1.56 -37.53 35.99
CA SER A 91 -0.62 -37.89 34.94
C SER A 91 -1.34 -38.05 33.60
N ILE A 92 -0.56 -38.12 32.53
CA ILE A 92 -1.02 -38.30 31.14
C ILE A 92 -0.62 -39.73 30.72
N GLY A 93 -1.57 -40.52 30.21
CA GLY A 93 -1.32 -41.88 29.76
C GLY A 93 -0.51 -41.95 28.45
N GLU A 94 -0.06 -43.14 28.08
CA GLU A 94 0.78 -43.34 26.88
C GLU A 94 0.03 -43.09 25.57
N ALA A 95 -1.29 -43.31 25.53
CA ALA A 95 -2.11 -43.06 24.34
C ALA A 95 -2.19 -41.55 24.03
N GLU A 96 -2.42 -40.74 25.06
CA GLU A 96 -2.49 -39.28 24.96
C GLU A 96 -1.14 -38.67 24.56
N LYS A 97 -0.04 -39.23 25.09
CA LYS A 97 1.31 -38.85 24.68
C LYS A 97 1.55 -39.13 23.19
N ALA A 98 1.10 -40.27 22.69
CA ALA A 98 1.24 -40.64 21.29
C ALA A 98 0.45 -39.70 20.35
N GLU A 99 -0.77 -39.34 20.71
CA GLU A 99 -1.61 -38.43 19.92
C GLU A 99 -1.07 -37.00 19.90
N MET A 100 -0.62 -36.47 21.05
CA MET A 100 0.07 -35.18 21.09
C MET A 100 1.39 -35.19 20.29
N SER A 101 2.12 -36.31 20.31
CA SER A 101 3.35 -36.48 19.51
C SER A 101 3.05 -36.46 18.01
N ALA A 102 1.94 -37.08 17.58
CA ALA A 102 1.52 -37.07 16.18
C ALA A 102 1.14 -35.66 15.69
N LEU A 103 0.57 -34.81 16.55
CA LEU A 103 0.35 -33.39 16.23
C LEU A 103 1.68 -32.63 16.09
N LEU A 104 2.66 -32.91 16.94
CA LEU A 104 3.99 -32.34 16.80
C LEU A 104 4.67 -32.77 15.48
N ASP A 105 4.53 -34.05 15.09
CA ASP A 105 5.09 -34.57 13.83
C ASP A 105 4.51 -33.89 12.60
N LYS A 106 3.19 -33.70 12.58
CA LYS A 106 2.51 -32.96 11.51
C LYS A 106 3.00 -31.51 11.42
N ALA A 107 3.18 -30.83 12.55
CA ALA A 107 3.71 -29.48 12.59
C ALA A 107 5.16 -29.40 12.07
N LEU A 108 6.00 -30.35 12.44
CA LEU A 108 7.39 -30.40 11.96
C LEU A 108 7.48 -30.71 10.45
N ALA A 109 6.61 -31.55 9.93
CA ALA A 109 6.55 -31.82 8.48
C ALA A 109 6.17 -30.57 7.66
N LEU A 110 5.24 -29.75 8.16
CA LEU A 110 4.92 -28.45 7.52
C LEU A 110 6.13 -27.52 7.53
N LEU A 111 6.90 -27.52 8.62
CA LEU A 111 8.06 -26.67 8.81
C LEU A 111 9.20 -26.99 7.83
N GLU A 112 9.37 -28.27 7.43
CA GLU A 112 10.34 -28.70 6.39
C GLU A 112 10.03 -28.07 5.01
N GLY A 113 8.79 -27.66 4.75
CA GLY A 113 8.37 -27.03 3.48
C GLY A 113 8.44 -25.50 3.45
N MET A 114 8.78 -24.83 4.57
CA MET A 114 8.74 -23.37 4.69
C MET A 114 10.10 -22.71 4.41
N SER A 115 10.13 -21.67 3.56
CA SER A 115 11.35 -20.88 3.33
C SER A 115 11.59 -19.88 4.47
N GLY A 116 12.59 -20.09 5.33
CA GLY A 116 12.96 -19.15 6.40
C GLY A 116 13.72 -19.77 7.57
N SER A 117 13.95 -19.00 8.65
CA SER A 117 14.56 -19.51 9.89
C SER A 117 13.62 -20.51 10.57
N PRO A 118 14.05 -21.78 10.81
CA PRO A 118 13.21 -22.84 11.39
C PRO A 118 12.55 -22.46 12.72
N ARG A 119 13.20 -21.59 13.51
CA ARG A 119 12.71 -21.14 14.82
C ARG A 119 11.54 -20.16 14.75
N LEU A 120 11.39 -19.41 13.66
CA LEU A 120 10.29 -18.45 13.50
C LEU A 120 8.99 -19.11 13.03
N ALA A 121 9.07 -20.34 12.48
CA ALA A 121 7.99 -21.04 11.79
C ALA A 121 7.21 -22.06 12.65
N LEU A 122 7.75 -22.49 13.81
CA LEU A 122 7.10 -23.53 14.63
C LEU A 122 5.70 -23.12 15.11
N ALA A 123 5.53 -21.90 15.61
CA ALA A 123 4.24 -21.42 16.10
C ALA A 123 3.16 -21.38 15.01
N GLU A 124 3.56 -21.13 13.77
CA GLU A 124 2.68 -21.10 12.60
C GLU A 124 2.31 -22.52 12.16
N ALA A 125 3.31 -23.40 12.06
CA ALA A 125 3.09 -24.80 11.69
C ALA A 125 2.24 -25.57 12.73
N VAL A 126 2.44 -25.27 14.03
CA VAL A 126 1.62 -25.83 15.11
C VAL A 126 0.17 -25.39 14.98
N GLY A 127 -0.12 -24.10 14.79
CA GLY A 127 -1.52 -23.65 14.67
C GLY A 127 -2.22 -24.16 13.41
N GLN A 128 -1.51 -24.24 12.28
CA GLN A 128 -2.05 -24.89 11.09
C GLN A 128 -2.44 -26.36 11.37
N THR A 129 -1.63 -27.07 12.16
CA THR A 129 -1.87 -28.48 12.49
C THR A 129 -3.08 -28.68 13.39
N ILE A 130 -3.29 -27.82 14.39
CA ILE A 130 -4.37 -27.96 15.37
C ILE A 130 -5.65 -27.21 14.97
N GLY A 131 -5.72 -26.64 13.76
CA GLY A 131 -6.91 -25.92 13.28
C GLY A 131 -7.25 -24.64 14.05
N VAL A 132 -6.43 -24.26 15.04
CA VAL A 132 -6.46 -22.95 15.68
C VAL A 132 -5.64 -22.06 14.77
N LEU A 133 -6.28 -21.13 14.04
CA LEU A 133 -5.61 -20.13 13.21
C LEU A 133 -4.64 -19.29 14.09
N THR A 134 -3.42 -19.79 14.31
CA THR A 134 -2.25 -18.98 14.70
C THR A 134 -1.59 -18.37 13.47
N GLY A 135 -2.26 -18.44 12.30
CA GLY A 135 -1.91 -17.61 11.17
C GLY A 135 -1.76 -16.18 11.66
N THR A 136 -0.66 -15.53 11.30
CA THR A 136 -0.50 -14.11 11.59
C THR A 136 -1.79 -13.39 11.22
N LYS A 137 -2.21 -12.35 11.94
CA LYS A 137 -3.44 -11.60 11.61
C LYS A 137 -3.52 -11.21 10.11
N LYS A 138 -2.35 -11.08 9.46
CA LYS A 138 -2.18 -10.96 8.02
C LYS A 138 -2.74 -12.15 7.21
N ALA A 139 -2.40 -13.39 7.57
CA ALA A 139 -2.90 -14.60 6.89
C ALA A 139 -4.42 -14.76 7.05
N ALA A 140 -4.96 -14.50 8.25
CA ALA A 140 -6.40 -14.49 8.49
C ALA A 140 -7.10 -13.40 7.65
N ALA A 141 -6.57 -12.19 7.63
CA ALA A 141 -7.08 -11.11 6.78
C ALA A 141 -7.04 -11.50 5.29
N LYS A 142 -5.94 -12.09 4.81
CA LYS A 142 -5.81 -12.56 3.43
C LYS A 142 -6.86 -13.60 3.06
N ALA A 143 -7.17 -14.53 3.96
CA ALA A 143 -8.21 -15.55 3.74
C ALA A 143 -9.62 -14.94 3.57
N THR A 144 -9.88 -13.78 4.20
CA THR A 144 -11.13 -13.02 4.03
C THR A 144 -11.14 -12.12 2.79
N GLY A 145 -10.13 -12.21 1.92
CA GLY A 145 -10.00 -11.39 0.71
C GLY A 145 -9.39 -10.01 0.95
N ALA A 146 -8.85 -9.75 2.15
CA ALA A 146 -8.18 -8.48 2.42
C ALA A 146 -6.88 -8.35 1.62
N ILE A 147 -6.62 -7.15 1.15
CA ILE A 147 -5.34 -6.76 0.58
C ILE A 147 -4.30 -6.74 1.69
N THR A 148 -3.25 -7.54 1.53
CA THR A 148 -2.17 -7.69 2.52
C THR A 148 -0.78 -7.36 1.98
N ASP A 149 -0.68 -7.01 0.71
CA ASP A 149 0.59 -6.64 0.10
C ASP A 149 0.98 -5.20 0.48
N THR A 150 2.28 -4.95 0.54
CA THR A 150 2.80 -3.59 0.76
C THR A 150 2.84 -2.88 -0.59
N TYR A 151 1.94 -1.92 -0.79
CA TYR A 151 2.05 -0.99 -1.92
C TYR A 151 3.12 0.04 -1.61
N GLU A 152 4.39 -0.36 -1.77
CA GLU A 152 5.56 0.48 -1.49
C GLU A 152 5.70 1.64 -2.49
N ARG A 153 4.96 1.58 -3.60
CA ARG A 153 4.80 2.66 -4.57
C ARG A 153 3.36 3.12 -4.58
N ALA A 154 3.16 4.43 -4.46
CA ALA A 154 1.86 5.05 -4.61
C ALA A 154 1.61 5.37 -6.09
N LEU A 155 0.39 5.12 -6.56
CA LEU A 155 -0.06 5.53 -7.87
C LEU A 155 -0.29 7.04 -7.92
N SER A 156 0.33 7.68 -8.90
CA SER A 156 0.06 9.07 -9.25
C SER A 156 -0.62 9.12 -10.61
N ILE A 157 -1.77 9.78 -10.72
CA ILE A 157 -2.44 9.97 -12.02
C ILE A 157 -1.61 10.94 -12.85
N THR A 158 -1.19 10.53 -14.04
CA THR A 158 -0.36 11.34 -14.96
C THR A 158 -1.07 11.69 -16.25
N ALA A 159 -2.23 11.07 -16.53
CA ALA A 159 -3.08 11.49 -17.63
C ALA A 159 -3.44 12.98 -17.48
N LYS A 160 -3.16 13.77 -18.51
CA LYS A 160 -3.19 15.24 -18.46
C LYS A 160 -4.51 15.79 -17.91
N ASP A 161 -5.63 15.23 -18.36
CA ASP A 161 -6.95 15.74 -17.99
C ASP A 161 -7.36 15.33 -16.57
N TYR A 162 -6.76 14.28 -16.01
CA TYR A 162 -7.16 13.69 -14.71
C TYR A 162 -6.08 13.82 -13.63
N GLN A 163 -4.92 14.44 -13.89
CA GLN A 163 -3.82 14.51 -12.93
C GLN A 163 -4.19 15.19 -11.59
N TRP A 164 -5.23 16.03 -11.60
CA TRP A 164 -5.77 16.71 -10.42
C TRP A 164 -7.01 16.03 -9.81
N ALA A 165 -7.42 14.86 -10.33
CA ALA A 165 -8.64 14.18 -9.88
C ALA A 165 -8.67 13.89 -8.37
N LEU A 166 -7.50 13.70 -7.75
CA LEU A 166 -7.36 13.45 -6.31
C LEU A 166 -6.91 14.68 -5.51
N THR A 167 -6.97 15.88 -6.08
CA THR A 167 -6.50 17.11 -5.43
C THR A 167 -7.65 18.14 -5.32
N PRO A 168 -7.56 19.07 -4.35
CA PRO A 168 -8.56 20.12 -4.20
C PRO A 168 -8.35 21.29 -5.18
N TYR A 169 -7.49 21.12 -6.19
CA TYR A 169 -7.31 22.11 -7.24
C TYR A 169 -8.49 22.03 -8.23
N PRO A 170 -9.33 23.07 -8.35
CA PRO A 170 -10.48 23.02 -9.23
C PRO A 170 -10.04 22.87 -10.68
N ASN A 171 -10.30 21.69 -11.25
CA ASN A 171 -9.99 21.37 -12.64
C ASN A 171 -11.28 21.09 -13.43
N PRO A 172 -11.36 21.47 -14.72
CA PRO A 172 -12.57 21.24 -15.52
C PRO A 172 -12.97 19.77 -15.69
N THR A 173 -12.05 18.81 -15.49
CA THR A 173 -12.30 17.39 -15.74
C THR A 173 -12.70 16.63 -14.49
N ALA A 174 -11.87 16.73 -13.44
CA ALA A 174 -12.04 15.98 -12.21
C ALA A 174 -11.22 16.61 -11.08
N PHE A 175 -11.81 16.74 -9.89
CA PHE A 175 -11.15 17.21 -8.67
C PHE A 175 -11.93 16.82 -7.42
N ILE A 176 -11.34 16.95 -6.24
CA ILE A 176 -12.04 16.76 -4.97
C ILE A 176 -12.49 18.10 -4.36
N ALA A 177 -13.65 18.12 -3.75
CA ALA A 177 -14.18 19.30 -3.05
C ALA A 177 -14.51 18.94 -1.60
N PRO A 178 -13.85 19.57 -0.61
CA PRO A 178 -14.24 19.42 0.78
C PRO A 178 -15.42 20.33 1.13
N PHE A 179 -16.32 19.83 1.96
CA PHE A 179 -17.46 20.55 2.51
C PHE A 179 -17.39 20.54 4.05
N ASP A 180 -18.02 21.53 4.68
CA ASP A 180 -18.24 21.49 6.12
C ASP A 180 -19.37 20.52 6.49
N ASP A 181 -19.43 20.11 7.75
CA ASP A 181 -20.44 19.17 8.26
C ASP A 181 -21.87 19.66 7.99
N ALA A 182 -22.11 20.97 8.16
CA ALA A 182 -23.43 21.57 7.98
C ALA A 182 -23.90 21.51 6.51
N PHE A 183 -22.98 21.69 5.56
CA PHE A 183 -23.26 21.58 4.14
C PHE A 183 -23.38 20.13 3.70
N MET A 184 -22.51 19.23 4.17
CA MET A 184 -22.61 17.79 3.89
C MET A 184 -23.96 17.22 4.34
N ALA A 185 -24.49 17.66 5.48
CA ALA A 185 -25.80 17.23 5.98
C ALA A 185 -27.00 17.60 5.09
N LYS A 186 -26.79 18.46 4.07
CA LYS A 186 -27.80 18.81 3.06
C LYS A 186 -27.75 17.89 1.83
N LEU A 187 -26.72 17.05 1.69
CA LEU A 187 -26.49 16.22 0.51
C LEU A 187 -27.09 14.82 0.70
N ALA A 188 -27.66 14.26 -0.36
CA ALA A 188 -28.16 12.89 -0.39
C ALA A 188 -27.47 12.11 -1.51
N PHE A 189 -26.88 10.95 -1.20
CA PHE A 189 -26.19 10.10 -2.17
C PHE A 189 -26.97 8.80 -2.38
N ILE A 190 -27.27 8.49 -3.64
CA ILE A 190 -27.86 7.22 -4.09
C ILE A 190 -26.77 6.49 -4.88
N ASP A 191 -26.45 5.26 -4.49
CA ASP A 191 -25.36 4.46 -5.08
C ASP A 191 -24.03 5.22 -5.21
N GLY A 192 -23.75 6.07 -4.22
CA GLY A 192 -22.52 6.87 -4.17
C GLY A 192 -22.50 8.10 -5.09
N LYS A 193 -23.56 8.36 -5.85
CA LYS A 193 -23.73 9.56 -6.66
C LYS A 193 -24.74 10.51 -6.01
N LEU A 194 -24.47 11.81 -6.05
CA LEU A 194 -25.34 12.83 -5.47
C LEU A 194 -26.70 12.87 -6.19
N SER A 195 -27.77 12.73 -5.43
CA SER A 195 -29.16 12.94 -5.87
C SER A 195 -29.58 14.37 -5.55
N PHE A 196 -29.72 15.20 -6.59
CA PHE A 196 -30.17 16.59 -6.42
C PHE A 196 -31.64 16.67 -6.00
N LEU A 197 -32.47 15.70 -6.37
CA LEU A 197 -33.90 15.66 -6.00
C LEU A 197 -34.12 15.37 -4.52
N GLU A 198 -33.23 14.58 -3.91
CA GLU A 198 -33.30 14.22 -2.49
C GLU A 198 -32.47 15.16 -1.60
N SER A 199 -31.61 15.99 -2.19
CA SER A 199 -30.79 16.95 -1.47
C SER A 199 -31.62 18.14 -0.97
N LYS A 200 -31.27 18.65 0.21
CA LYS A 200 -31.90 19.83 0.83
C LYS A 200 -31.39 21.16 0.25
N ALA A 201 -30.26 21.13 -0.46
CA ALA A 201 -29.67 22.28 -1.14
C ALA A 201 -29.96 22.22 -2.64
N GLY A 202 -30.13 23.38 -3.27
CA GLY A 202 -30.35 23.46 -4.72
C GLY A 202 -29.08 23.13 -5.53
N GLU A 203 -29.25 22.59 -6.74
CA GLU A 203 -28.12 22.20 -7.60
C GLU A 203 -27.11 23.32 -7.83
N ALA A 204 -27.58 24.54 -8.10
CA ALA A 204 -26.71 25.71 -8.32
C ALA A 204 -25.90 26.08 -7.06
N GLU A 205 -26.50 25.96 -5.87
CA GLU A 205 -25.82 26.17 -4.58
C GLU A 205 -24.70 25.14 -4.39
N ILE A 206 -25.01 23.86 -4.63
CA ILE A 206 -24.05 22.76 -4.48
C ILE A 206 -22.90 22.90 -5.46
N LYS A 207 -23.17 23.14 -6.75
CA LYS A 207 -22.13 23.31 -7.77
C LYS A 207 -21.25 24.53 -7.49
N LYS A 208 -21.83 25.62 -6.98
CA LYS A 208 -21.07 26.81 -6.55
C LYS A 208 -20.19 26.51 -5.34
N ALA A 209 -20.74 25.82 -4.33
CA ALA A 209 -20.00 25.43 -3.13
C ALA A 209 -18.83 24.50 -3.46
N ALA A 210 -19.04 23.51 -4.35
CA ALA A 210 -18.00 22.57 -4.76
C ALA A 210 -16.81 23.25 -5.45
N LYS A 211 -17.06 24.34 -6.19
CA LYS A 211 -16.01 25.17 -6.82
C LYS A 211 -15.38 26.18 -5.85
N GLY A 212 -16.03 26.44 -4.72
CA GLY A 212 -15.56 27.37 -3.69
C GLY A 212 -14.40 26.75 -2.91
N ARG A 213 -13.23 27.40 -2.93
CA ARG A 213 -12.07 26.95 -2.15
C ARG A 213 -12.22 27.37 -0.69
N LYS A 214 -12.64 26.44 0.17
CA LYS A 214 -12.61 26.60 1.63
C LYS A 214 -11.26 26.13 2.16
N MET A 215 -10.30 27.02 2.22
CA MET A 215 -8.90 26.67 2.52
C MET A 215 -8.70 26.10 3.91
N GLU A 216 -9.54 26.48 4.87
CA GLU A 216 -9.64 25.89 6.20
C GLU A 216 -9.93 24.39 6.18
N LEU A 217 -10.64 23.89 5.15
CA LEU A 217 -10.92 22.46 4.96
C LEU A 217 -9.85 21.77 4.11
N VAL A 218 -9.14 22.52 3.28
CA VAL A 218 -8.11 21.99 2.36
C VAL A 218 -6.78 21.74 3.06
N LYS A 219 -6.39 22.62 4.00
CA LYS A 219 -5.05 22.60 4.62
C LYS A 219 -4.73 21.32 5.40
N ASP A 220 -5.75 20.61 5.88
CA ASP A 220 -5.61 19.44 6.74
C ASP A 220 -5.67 18.11 5.95
N LEU A 221 -5.98 18.14 4.65
CA LEU A 221 -6.09 16.93 3.83
C LEU A 221 -4.72 16.29 3.55
N ASP A 222 -4.55 15.02 3.93
CA ASP A 222 -3.38 14.21 3.59
C ASP A 222 -3.52 13.59 2.19
N ILE A 223 -3.33 14.39 1.15
CA ILE A 223 -3.51 13.95 -0.26
C ILE A 223 -2.65 12.71 -0.58
N GLN A 224 -1.50 12.53 0.08
CA GLN A 224 -0.68 11.34 -0.12
C GLN A 224 -1.32 10.07 0.46
N LEU A 225 -2.03 10.16 1.58
CA LEU A 225 -2.87 9.06 2.08
C LEU A 225 -3.97 8.74 1.07
N LEU A 226 -4.61 9.76 0.49
CA LEU A 226 -5.65 9.57 -0.52
C LEU A 226 -5.13 8.81 -1.75
N ARG A 227 -3.92 9.15 -2.24
CA ARG A 227 -3.25 8.41 -3.33
C ARG A 227 -2.91 6.96 -2.93
N SER A 228 -2.60 6.73 -1.67
CA SER A 228 -2.31 5.38 -1.16
C SER A 228 -3.58 4.53 -1.09
N LEU A 229 -4.71 5.13 -0.70
CA LEU A 229 -6.04 4.50 -0.76
C LEU A 229 -6.46 4.24 -2.22
N PHE A 230 -6.27 5.21 -3.11
CA PHE A 230 -6.49 5.04 -4.56
C PHE A 230 -5.69 3.86 -5.13
N THR A 231 -4.43 3.70 -4.69
CA THR A 231 -3.58 2.58 -5.09
C THR A 231 -4.19 1.24 -4.68
N ALA A 232 -4.70 1.14 -3.44
CA ALA A 232 -5.37 -0.06 -2.96
C ALA A 232 -6.65 -0.35 -3.76
N ILE A 233 -7.46 0.68 -4.06
CA ILE A 233 -8.68 0.55 -4.87
C ILE A 233 -8.34 0.07 -6.29
N TYR A 234 -7.34 0.67 -6.93
CA TYR A 234 -6.89 0.25 -8.26
C TYR A 234 -6.50 -1.21 -8.30
N HIS A 235 -5.66 -1.67 -7.37
CA HIS A 235 -5.26 -3.07 -7.31
C HIS A 235 -6.42 -4.00 -6.96
N ASN A 236 -7.38 -3.55 -6.14
CA ASN A 236 -8.61 -4.28 -5.87
C ASN A 236 -9.42 -4.46 -7.15
N ALA A 237 -9.67 -3.40 -7.91
CA ALA A 237 -10.46 -3.44 -9.15
C ALA A 237 -9.85 -4.38 -10.21
N GLN A 238 -8.52 -4.53 -10.23
CA GLN A 238 -7.84 -5.49 -11.09
C GLN A 238 -7.99 -6.96 -10.64
N SER A 239 -8.31 -7.20 -9.36
CA SER A 239 -8.21 -8.53 -8.72
C SER A 239 -9.54 -9.08 -8.21
N ILE A 240 -10.49 -8.23 -7.82
CA ILE A 240 -11.75 -8.55 -7.15
C ILE A 240 -12.87 -7.73 -7.79
N LYS A 241 -13.93 -8.40 -8.26
CA LYS A 241 -15.14 -7.74 -8.77
C LYS A 241 -16.00 -7.27 -7.60
N GLY A 242 -15.74 -6.08 -7.06
CA GLY A 242 -16.55 -5.46 -6.00
C GLY A 242 -16.07 -4.06 -5.64
N GLY A 243 -17.00 -3.18 -5.24
CA GLY A 243 -16.70 -1.79 -4.89
C GLY A 243 -16.03 -1.61 -3.52
N ASN A 244 -16.18 -2.60 -2.63
CA ASN A 244 -15.59 -2.60 -1.30
C ASN A 244 -14.14 -3.09 -1.34
N VAL A 245 -13.27 -2.36 -0.66
CA VAL A 245 -11.85 -2.64 -0.52
C VAL A 245 -11.54 -2.89 0.95
N THR A 246 -11.05 -4.08 1.26
CA THR A 246 -10.59 -4.42 2.61
C THR A 246 -9.07 -4.44 2.63
N VAL A 247 -8.44 -3.70 3.55
CA VAL A 247 -6.99 -3.58 3.65
C VAL A 247 -6.51 -3.99 5.03
N TYR A 248 -5.44 -4.78 5.08
CA TYR A 248 -4.72 -5.10 6.31
C TYR A 248 -3.85 -3.91 6.76
N MET A 249 -4.25 -3.29 7.86
CA MET A 249 -3.69 -2.03 8.35
C MET A 249 -2.18 -2.08 8.61
N PRO A 250 -1.60 -3.15 9.20
CA PRO A 250 -0.16 -3.21 9.48
C PRO A 250 0.73 -3.04 8.25
N THR A 251 0.41 -3.71 7.14
CA THR A 251 1.19 -3.57 5.91
C THR A 251 0.93 -2.25 5.20
N PHE A 252 -0.33 -1.79 5.19
CA PHE A 252 -0.68 -0.50 4.60
C PHE A 252 0.02 0.67 5.29
N CYS A 253 -0.05 0.73 6.62
CA CYS A 253 0.64 1.75 7.40
C CYS A 253 2.16 1.64 7.27
N LYS A 254 2.73 0.43 7.30
CA LYS A 254 4.17 0.24 7.07
C LYS A 254 4.61 0.82 5.71
N ALA A 255 3.86 0.58 4.64
CA ALA A 255 4.18 1.10 3.31
C ALA A 255 4.14 2.64 3.26
N MET A 256 3.20 3.26 3.98
CA MET A 256 3.13 4.71 4.14
C MET A 256 4.19 5.27 5.10
N GLY A 257 4.99 4.41 5.75
CA GLY A 257 5.95 4.81 6.77
C GLY A 257 5.30 5.23 8.09
N VAL A 258 4.07 4.78 8.33
CA VAL A 258 3.29 5.02 9.54
C VAL A 258 3.49 3.86 10.51
N ASP A 259 4.01 4.16 11.70
CA ASP A 259 4.05 3.21 12.81
C ASP A 259 2.67 3.06 13.45
N LEU A 260 2.17 1.83 13.49
CA LEU A 260 0.97 1.48 14.24
C LEU A 260 1.35 1.05 15.66
N LEU A 261 0.57 1.51 16.63
CA LEU A 261 0.44 0.83 17.92
C LEU A 261 -0.32 -0.48 17.70
N LEU A 262 0.41 -1.58 17.60
CA LEU A 262 -0.19 -2.91 17.68
C LEU A 262 -0.17 -3.37 19.15
N PRO A 263 -1.22 -4.07 19.62
CA PRO A 263 -1.19 -4.68 20.96
C PRO A 263 0.07 -5.56 21.11
N GLY A 264 0.87 -5.31 22.15
CA GLY A 264 2.11 -6.06 22.44
C GLY A 264 3.38 -5.60 21.71
N LYS A 265 3.37 -4.48 20.97
CA LYS A 265 4.59 -3.88 20.41
C LYS A 265 5.24 -2.96 21.46
N GLU A 266 6.42 -3.33 21.96
CA GLU A 266 7.21 -2.44 22.83
C GLU A 266 7.68 -1.19 22.06
N PRO A 267 7.80 -0.02 22.72
CA PRO A 267 8.38 1.18 22.14
C PRO A 267 9.80 0.90 21.62
N ALA A 268 10.10 1.38 20.41
CA ALA A 268 11.47 1.37 19.93
C ALA A 268 12.34 2.24 20.86
N LYS A 269 13.61 1.89 21.06
CA LYS A 269 14.56 2.70 21.84
C LYS A 269 15.48 3.47 20.92
N ASP A 270 15.80 4.72 21.26
CA ASP A 270 16.79 5.51 20.54
C ASP A 270 18.22 5.01 20.81
N ILE A 271 19.21 5.63 20.16
CA ILE A 271 20.63 5.28 20.34
C ILE A 271 21.14 5.47 21.77
N ASN A 272 20.39 6.20 22.60
CA ASN A 272 20.68 6.48 24.00
C ASN A 272 19.84 5.60 24.94
N GLY A 273 19.06 4.65 24.40
CA GLY A 273 18.20 3.76 25.17
C GLY A 273 16.87 4.36 25.63
N ASN A 274 16.53 5.60 25.23
CA ASN A 274 15.26 6.22 25.59
C ASN A 274 14.14 5.62 24.75
N GLU A 275 12.98 5.39 25.36
CA GLU A 275 11.78 5.02 24.63
C GLU A 275 11.43 6.12 23.63
N ILE A 276 11.41 5.77 22.35
CA ILE A 276 10.87 6.60 21.28
C ILE A 276 9.35 6.54 21.46
N PRO A 277 8.70 7.68 21.76
CA PRO A 277 7.25 7.70 21.93
C PRO A 277 6.61 7.15 20.67
N ILE A 278 5.82 6.07 20.82
CA ILE A 278 5.04 5.56 19.70
C ILE A 278 3.99 6.62 19.39
N LYS A 279 4.22 7.40 18.33
CA LYS A 279 3.17 8.25 17.77
C LYS A 279 2.13 7.30 17.20
N ALA A 280 1.11 7.00 17.99
CA ALA A 280 -0.12 6.39 17.51
C ALA A 280 -0.65 7.32 16.42
N ASN A 281 -0.23 7.10 15.17
CA ASN A 281 -0.80 7.84 14.07
C ASN A 281 -2.22 7.31 13.97
N ASP A 282 -3.18 8.14 14.37
CA ASP A 282 -4.60 7.88 14.27
C ASP A 282 -4.99 7.82 12.79
N ILE A 283 -4.68 6.69 12.16
CA ILE A 283 -4.95 6.44 10.76
C ILE A 283 -6.47 6.49 10.50
N LEU A 284 -7.29 6.15 11.49
CA LEU A 284 -8.74 6.30 11.38
C LEU A 284 -9.11 7.79 11.34
N GLY A 285 -8.54 8.62 12.22
CA GLY A 285 -8.69 10.08 12.16
C GLY A 285 -8.20 10.70 10.85
N LYS A 286 -7.06 10.23 10.33
CA LYS A 286 -6.55 10.65 9.02
C LYS A 286 -7.44 10.21 7.86
N VAL A 287 -8.06 9.03 7.93
CA VAL A 287 -9.05 8.60 6.93
C VAL A 287 -10.34 9.41 7.08
N ALA A 288 -10.75 9.73 8.30
CA ALA A 288 -11.96 10.47 8.61
C ALA A 288 -11.95 11.91 8.07
N GLN A 289 -10.78 12.51 7.85
CA GLN A 289 -10.67 13.84 7.22
C GLN A 289 -11.29 13.90 5.81
N PHE A 290 -11.44 12.74 5.13
CA PHE A 290 -12.04 12.65 3.81
C PHE A 290 -13.56 12.42 3.83
N ARG A 291 -14.17 12.21 5.00
CA ARG A 291 -15.61 11.93 5.15
C ARG A 291 -16.48 12.99 4.48
N ASN A 292 -16.06 14.26 4.57
CA ASN A 292 -16.79 15.39 4.03
C ASN A 292 -16.24 15.87 2.68
N CYS A 293 -15.51 15.01 1.98
CA CYS A 293 -15.03 15.30 0.64
C CYS A 293 -15.91 14.58 -0.39
N VAL A 294 -16.13 15.26 -1.51
CA VAL A 294 -16.76 14.68 -2.70
C VAL A 294 -15.78 14.76 -3.86
N GLY A 295 -16.00 13.93 -4.87
CA GLY A 295 -15.37 14.09 -6.17
C GLY A 295 -16.34 14.75 -7.15
N VAL A 296 -15.83 15.68 -7.95
CA VAL A 296 -16.59 16.44 -8.95
C VAL A 296 -16.03 16.12 -10.33
N THR A 297 -16.91 15.89 -11.30
CA THR A 297 -16.55 15.56 -12.69
C THR A 297 -16.91 16.67 -13.68
N LYS A 298 -16.40 16.54 -14.91
CA LYS A 298 -16.62 17.46 -16.05
C LYS A 298 -18.08 17.79 -16.33
N ASP A 299 -18.95 16.80 -16.25
CA ASP A 299 -20.40 16.94 -16.46
C ASP A 299 -21.12 17.60 -15.27
N GLY A 300 -20.38 17.90 -14.20
CA GLY A 300 -20.92 18.43 -12.96
C GLY A 300 -21.58 17.37 -12.07
N SER A 301 -21.44 16.08 -12.39
CA SER A 301 -21.79 15.00 -11.48
C SER A 301 -20.90 15.05 -10.23
N ILE A 302 -21.47 14.67 -9.09
CA ILE A 302 -20.80 14.67 -7.79
C ILE A 302 -20.92 13.27 -7.19
N TYR A 303 -19.80 12.71 -6.74
CA TYR A 303 -19.70 11.38 -6.17
C TYR A 303 -19.11 11.44 -4.76
N ALA A 304 -19.52 10.52 -3.89
CA ALA A 304 -18.88 10.34 -2.60
C ALA A 304 -17.39 10.00 -2.80
N LEU A 305 -16.48 10.71 -2.11
CA LEU A 305 -15.05 10.46 -2.25
C LEU A 305 -14.64 9.16 -1.53
N LEU A 306 -15.12 8.96 -0.31
CA LEU A 306 -14.74 7.81 0.49
C LEU A 306 -15.85 7.47 1.49
N ASN A 307 -16.33 6.23 1.44
CA ASN A 307 -17.28 5.70 2.40
C ASN A 307 -16.56 4.67 3.27
N PHE A 308 -16.51 4.95 4.56
CA PHE A 308 -15.96 4.02 5.52
C PHE A 308 -17.04 3.00 5.92
N SER A 309 -16.78 1.72 5.68
CA SER A 309 -17.74 0.64 6.00
C SER A 309 -17.49 0.03 7.38
N LYS A 310 -16.26 -0.41 7.67
CA LYS A 310 -15.96 -1.17 8.89
C LYS A 310 -14.50 -1.05 9.31
N TYR A 311 -14.27 -0.95 10.63
CA TYR A 311 -12.99 -1.27 11.27
C TYR A 311 -13.11 -2.63 11.97
N ASP A 312 -12.25 -3.59 11.60
CA ASP A 312 -12.12 -4.86 12.32
C ASP A 312 -10.84 -4.83 13.15
N ARG A 313 -11.00 -4.56 14.45
CA ARG A 313 -9.89 -4.49 15.42
C ARG A 313 -9.24 -5.85 15.65
N GLU A 314 -10.00 -6.94 15.54
CA GLU A 314 -9.49 -8.28 15.79
C GLU A 314 -8.50 -8.67 14.68
N ASN A 315 -8.92 -8.47 13.42
CA ASN A 315 -8.14 -8.79 12.23
C ASN A 315 -7.21 -7.65 11.78
N ASN A 316 -7.26 -6.49 12.44
CA ASN A 316 -6.56 -5.26 12.05
C ASN A 316 -6.83 -4.87 10.59
N THR A 317 -8.09 -4.92 10.15
CA THR A 317 -8.49 -4.52 8.79
C THR A 317 -9.40 -3.31 8.80
N ILE A 318 -9.32 -2.54 7.72
CA ILE A 318 -10.26 -1.47 7.38
C ILE A 318 -10.99 -1.86 6.10
N THR A 319 -12.30 -1.59 6.03
CA THR A 319 -13.08 -1.74 4.80
C THR A 319 -13.70 -0.41 4.43
N PHE A 320 -13.52 -0.02 3.17
CA PHE A 320 -14.04 1.22 2.61
C PHE A 320 -14.38 1.03 1.14
N ASP A 321 -15.19 1.93 0.58
CA ASP A 321 -15.44 2.05 -0.85
C ASP A 321 -15.25 3.49 -1.30
N SER A 322 -15.06 3.67 -2.61
CA SER A 322 -14.93 4.98 -3.22
C SER A 322 -15.59 4.99 -4.61
N PRO A 323 -16.86 5.40 -4.69
CA PRO A 323 -17.57 5.53 -5.96
C PRO A 323 -16.84 6.46 -6.93
N TYR A 324 -16.34 7.59 -6.41
CA TYR A 324 -15.57 8.52 -7.22
C TYR A 324 -14.27 7.90 -7.78
N MET A 325 -13.43 7.27 -6.95
CA MET A 325 -12.15 6.74 -7.43
C MET A 325 -12.34 5.57 -8.39
N ASN A 326 -13.35 4.72 -8.18
CA ASN A 326 -13.71 3.66 -9.12
C ASN A 326 -14.09 4.25 -10.49
N MET A 327 -14.96 5.27 -10.50
CA MET A 327 -15.31 5.99 -11.73
C MET A 327 -14.08 6.63 -12.39
N ILE A 328 -13.16 7.23 -11.63
CA ILE A 328 -11.91 7.79 -12.19
C ILE A 328 -11.04 6.69 -12.83
N ILE A 329 -10.93 5.51 -12.22
CA ILE A 329 -10.18 4.38 -12.78
C ILE A 329 -10.79 3.95 -14.12
N GLU A 330 -12.12 3.78 -14.19
CA GLU A 330 -12.83 3.43 -15.41
C GLU A 330 -12.63 4.48 -16.51
N GLN A 331 -12.83 5.75 -16.18
CA GLN A 331 -12.65 6.86 -17.12
C GLN A 331 -11.21 6.97 -17.64
N LEU A 332 -10.22 6.75 -16.78
CA LEU A 332 -8.80 6.71 -17.17
C LEU A 332 -8.50 5.56 -18.12
N ASP A 333 -9.08 4.38 -17.88
CA ASP A 333 -8.91 3.21 -18.74
C ASP A 333 -9.54 3.46 -20.12
N GLU A 334 -10.73 4.05 -20.16
CA GLU A 334 -11.41 4.43 -21.41
C GLU A 334 -10.68 5.53 -22.17
N SER A 335 -10.34 6.65 -21.50
CA SER A 335 -9.73 7.83 -22.14
C SER A 335 -8.32 7.56 -22.67
N ASN A 336 -7.64 6.56 -22.12
CA ASN A 336 -6.28 6.19 -22.51
C ASN A 336 -6.23 4.94 -23.40
N LYS A 337 -7.37 4.31 -23.69
CA LYS A 337 -7.45 3.22 -24.68
C LYS A 337 -7.15 3.77 -26.07
N ARG A 338 -6.29 3.08 -26.80
CA ARG A 338 -5.90 3.40 -28.17
C ARG A 338 -5.95 2.14 -29.00
N THR A 339 -6.31 2.28 -30.27
CA THR A 339 -6.29 1.19 -31.22
C THR A 339 -5.25 1.51 -32.28
N SER A 340 -4.29 0.62 -32.45
CA SER A 340 -3.25 0.77 -33.46
C SER A 340 -3.82 0.58 -34.86
N SER A 341 -3.05 0.97 -35.88
CA SER A 341 -3.41 0.72 -37.29
C SER A 341 -3.52 -0.77 -37.65
N SER A 342 -2.99 -1.68 -36.83
CA SER A 342 -3.17 -3.13 -36.98
C SER A 342 -4.45 -3.65 -36.33
N GLY A 343 -5.24 -2.79 -35.68
CA GLY A 343 -6.45 -3.19 -34.94
C GLY A 343 -6.16 -3.62 -33.50
N GLU A 344 -4.90 -3.65 -33.06
CA GLU A 344 -4.54 -4.01 -31.69
C GLU A 344 -4.85 -2.86 -30.73
N THR A 345 -5.56 -3.18 -29.66
CA THR A 345 -5.88 -2.20 -28.62
C THR A 345 -4.83 -2.22 -27.51
N TYR A 346 -4.36 -1.06 -27.11
CA TYR A 346 -3.42 -0.86 -26.00
C TYR A 346 -3.82 0.35 -25.16
N LEU A 347 -3.25 0.48 -23.96
CA LEU A 347 -3.50 1.60 -23.06
C LEU A 347 -2.27 2.52 -23.03
N ASN A 348 -2.48 3.80 -23.32
CA ASN A 348 -1.45 4.82 -23.09
C ASN A 348 -1.14 4.96 -21.60
N PRO A 349 0.09 5.35 -21.24
CA PRO A 349 0.46 5.63 -19.84
C PRO A 349 -0.51 6.64 -19.22
N ARG A 350 -1.03 6.29 -18.03
CA ARG A 350 -2.02 7.11 -17.30
C ARG A 350 -1.72 7.25 -15.81
N TYR A 351 -0.78 6.46 -15.33
CA TYR A 351 -0.26 6.50 -13.98
C TYR A 351 1.27 6.53 -13.95
N SER A 352 1.84 7.07 -12.89
CA SER A 352 3.22 6.84 -12.48
C SER A 352 3.25 5.87 -11.31
N TYR A 353 4.20 4.95 -11.36
CA TYR A 353 4.51 3.97 -10.30
C TYR A 353 5.83 4.32 -9.59
N LEU A 354 6.34 5.55 -9.79
CA LEU A 354 7.70 5.93 -9.39
C LEU A 354 7.77 6.49 -7.97
N VAL A 355 6.65 6.88 -7.36
CA VAL A 355 6.62 7.55 -6.06
C VAL A 355 6.61 6.52 -4.95
N HIS A 356 7.57 6.60 -4.02
CA HIS A 356 7.60 5.74 -2.85
C HIS A 356 6.50 6.16 -1.88
N SER A 357 5.68 5.22 -1.40
CA SER A 357 4.58 5.51 -0.47
C SER A 357 5.04 6.18 0.83
N SER A 358 6.28 5.90 1.26
CA SER A 358 6.92 6.56 2.41
C SER A 358 7.16 8.07 2.25
N ILE A 359 6.94 8.64 1.06
CA ILE A 359 6.95 10.10 0.85
C ILE A 359 5.89 10.79 1.73
N GLY A 360 4.84 10.09 2.16
CA GLY A 360 3.82 10.60 3.06
C GLY A 360 4.34 11.07 4.43
N ASN A 361 5.50 10.56 4.85
CA ASN A 361 6.19 11.00 6.07
C ASN A 361 6.78 12.41 5.98
N GLU A 362 6.88 12.97 4.77
CA GLU A 362 7.32 14.33 4.59
C GLU A 362 6.29 15.32 5.17
N LYS A 363 6.80 16.26 5.98
CA LYS A 363 5.98 17.30 6.61
C LYS A 363 5.61 18.41 5.63
N ASN A 364 6.50 18.71 4.68
CA ASN A 364 6.23 19.70 3.65
C ASN A 364 5.32 19.13 2.56
N LYS A 365 4.00 19.20 2.78
CA LYS A 365 3.00 18.69 1.84
C LYS A 365 3.04 19.36 0.47
N ALA A 366 3.37 20.66 0.41
CA ALA A 366 3.55 21.36 -0.86
C ALA A 366 4.71 20.76 -1.68
N ALA A 367 5.82 20.36 -1.02
CA ALA A 367 6.92 19.69 -1.70
C ALA A 367 6.49 18.34 -2.31
N ILE A 368 5.65 17.57 -1.63
CA ILE A 368 5.10 16.30 -2.15
C ILE A 368 4.28 16.57 -3.42
N GLU A 369 3.41 17.59 -3.42
CA GLU A 369 2.60 17.92 -4.60
C GLU A 369 3.46 18.38 -5.79
N ILE A 370 4.53 19.17 -5.55
CA ILE A 370 5.49 19.56 -6.60
C ILE A 370 6.13 18.31 -7.25
N VAL A 371 6.48 17.29 -6.46
CA VAL A 371 7.02 16.02 -6.97
C VAL A 371 6.02 15.36 -7.93
N HIS A 372 4.74 15.27 -7.53
CA HIS A 372 3.69 14.67 -8.36
C HIS A 372 3.47 15.44 -9.66
N ILE A 373 3.45 16.79 -9.62
CA ILE A 373 3.33 17.63 -10.82
C ILE A 373 4.51 17.41 -11.78
N ILE A 374 5.74 17.38 -11.25
CA ILE A 374 6.96 17.14 -12.05
C ILE A 374 6.92 15.76 -12.72
N LEU A 375 6.51 14.72 -11.99
CA LEU A 375 6.39 13.36 -12.56
C LEU A 375 5.29 13.29 -13.62
N ALA A 376 4.15 13.95 -13.41
CA ALA A 376 3.10 14.01 -14.41
C ALA A 376 3.59 14.69 -15.70
N LEU A 377 4.30 15.82 -15.59
CA LEU A 377 4.92 16.49 -16.74
C LEU A 377 5.87 15.59 -17.53
N LEU A 378 6.72 14.84 -16.82
CA LEU A 378 7.66 13.90 -17.43
C LEU A 378 6.93 12.79 -18.20
N HIS A 379 5.91 12.18 -17.60
CA HIS A 379 5.13 11.12 -18.24
C HIS A 379 4.29 11.62 -19.42
N GLN A 380 3.76 12.85 -19.36
CA GLN A 380 2.95 13.45 -20.43
C GLN A 380 3.73 13.75 -21.70
N ARG A 381 5.04 14.01 -21.61
CA ARG A 381 5.90 14.30 -22.76
C ARG A 381 6.59 13.05 -23.35
N GLY A 382 6.45 11.89 -22.70
CA GLY A 382 7.06 10.62 -23.10
C GLY A 382 6.11 9.57 -23.73
N GLY A 383 4.82 9.88 -23.91
CA GLY A 383 3.87 8.96 -24.55
C GLY A 383 4.04 8.90 -26.07
N MET A 384 3.98 7.70 -26.66
CA MET A 384 3.98 7.55 -28.12
C MET A 384 2.65 8.05 -28.70
N SER A 385 2.73 8.93 -29.70
CA SER A 385 1.57 9.36 -30.49
C SER A 385 1.07 8.24 -31.43
N ASP A 386 -0.20 8.26 -31.82
CA ASP A 386 -0.78 7.28 -32.77
C ASP A 386 0.01 7.21 -34.09
N ARG A 387 0.60 8.34 -34.50
CA ARG A 387 1.50 8.44 -35.65
C ARG A 387 2.79 7.65 -35.46
N GLN A 388 3.37 7.67 -34.26
CA GLN A 388 4.58 6.93 -33.91
C GLN A 388 4.32 5.41 -33.86
N LEU A 389 3.17 4.99 -33.33
CA LEU A 389 2.80 3.57 -33.32
C LEU A 389 2.52 3.03 -34.73
N LYS A 390 1.84 3.80 -35.57
CA LYS A 390 1.61 3.42 -36.98
C LYS A 390 2.94 3.20 -37.71
N GLN A 391 3.89 4.13 -37.54
CA GLN A 391 5.24 4.01 -38.14
C GLN A 391 6.03 2.80 -37.62
N ILE A 392 6.00 2.50 -36.31
CA ILE A 392 6.67 1.32 -35.74
C ILE A 392 6.06 0.02 -36.31
N ASN A 393 4.74 -0.04 -36.44
CA ASN A 393 4.03 -1.22 -36.94
C ASN A 393 4.24 -1.43 -38.45
N ASP A 394 4.30 -0.36 -39.24
CA ASP A 394 4.60 -0.43 -40.67
C ASP A 394 6.03 -0.94 -40.90
N VAL A 395 7.00 -0.51 -40.08
CA VAL A 395 8.37 -1.03 -40.10
C VAL A 395 8.44 -2.50 -39.71
N LYS A 396 7.70 -2.94 -38.69
CA LYS A 396 7.62 -4.36 -38.29
C LYS A 396 7.01 -5.22 -39.39
N LYS A 397 5.91 -4.78 -40.02
CA LYS A 397 5.26 -5.49 -41.13
C LYS A 397 6.17 -5.61 -42.36
N ALA A 398 6.93 -4.57 -42.69
CA ALA A 398 7.85 -4.61 -43.81
C ALA A 398 9.08 -5.49 -43.57
N LYS A 399 9.61 -5.53 -42.33
CA LYS A 399 10.64 -6.50 -41.93
C LYS A 399 10.14 -7.94 -42.03
N ALA A 400 8.90 -8.21 -41.61
CA ALA A 400 8.27 -9.53 -41.72
C ALA A 400 8.06 -9.98 -43.19
N LYS A 401 7.93 -9.04 -44.13
CA LYS A 401 7.80 -9.32 -45.58
C LYS A 401 9.14 -9.39 -46.33
N GLY A 402 10.28 -9.37 -45.63
CA GLY A 402 11.60 -9.50 -46.26
C GLY A 402 12.00 -8.35 -47.19
N THR A 403 11.27 -7.22 -47.16
CA THR A 403 11.50 -6.10 -48.06
C THR A 403 12.60 -5.18 -47.48
N ARG A 404 13.66 -4.91 -48.25
CA ARG A 404 14.68 -3.90 -47.89
C ARG A 404 14.05 -2.51 -48.02
N ILE A 405 13.63 -1.92 -46.90
CA ILE A 405 13.31 -0.49 -46.88
C ILE A 405 14.62 0.28 -46.75
N LYS A 406 14.93 1.20 -47.69
CA LYS A 406 15.70 2.41 -47.35
C LYS A 406 14.81 3.23 -46.43
N ALA A 407 14.85 2.93 -45.13
CA ALA A 407 14.04 3.64 -44.17
C ALA A 407 14.45 5.12 -44.22
N ALA A 408 13.62 5.97 -44.82
CA ALA A 408 13.57 7.34 -44.36
C ALA A 408 13.21 7.21 -42.88
N ALA A 409 14.17 7.50 -42.00
CA ALA A 409 13.93 7.53 -40.57
C ALA A 409 12.63 8.32 -40.37
N PRO A 410 11.66 7.80 -39.61
CA PRO A 410 10.35 8.40 -39.60
C PRO A 410 10.49 9.87 -39.19
N ALA A 411 9.92 10.80 -39.95
CA ALA A 411 9.96 12.23 -39.65
C ALA A 411 9.26 12.61 -38.32
N SER A 412 8.89 11.61 -37.51
CA SER A 412 8.37 11.73 -36.15
C SER A 412 8.66 10.52 -35.26
N ALA A 413 9.47 9.54 -35.68
CA ALA A 413 10.13 8.69 -34.70
C ALA A 413 11.29 9.54 -34.21
N GLU A 414 11.06 10.23 -33.09
CA GLU A 414 12.14 10.99 -32.50
C GLU A 414 13.27 9.98 -32.22
N PRO A 415 14.48 10.21 -32.76
CA PRO A 415 15.56 9.25 -32.68
C PRO A 415 15.83 8.88 -31.21
N ALA A 416 16.40 7.70 -30.97
CA ALA A 416 16.82 7.22 -29.65
C ALA A 416 17.78 8.16 -28.89
N ASP A 417 18.16 9.29 -29.51
CA ASP A 417 19.06 10.30 -29.01
C ASP A 417 18.42 11.72 -28.90
N LYS A 418 17.12 11.88 -29.18
CA LYS A 418 16.46 13.19 -29.04
C LYS A 418 16.05 13.44 -27.59
N THR A 419 16.57 14.52 -27.03
CA THR A 419 16.20 15.02 -25.71
C THR A 419 14.72 15.42 -25.66
N VAL A 420 13.91 14.67 -24.93
CA VAL A 420 12.55 15.04 -24.55
C VAL A 420 12.65 16.22 -23.58
N THR A 421 11.91 17.29 -23.87
CA THR A 421 11.89 18.51 -23.05
C THR A 421 10.47 18.77 -22.53
N ALA A 422 10.31 18.81 -21.22
CA ALA A 422 9.10 19.25 -20.54
C ALA A 422 9.33 20.65 -19.96
N HIS A 423 8.31 21.51 -20.03
CA HIS A 423 8.37 22.85 -19.47
C HIS A 423 7.08 23.19 -18.73
N LYS A 424 7.19 23.95 -17.64
CA LYS A 424 6.06 24.53 -16.90
C LYS A 424 6.53 25.76 -16.14
N LYS A 425 5.70 26.81 -16.04
CA LYS A 425 6.05 27.97 -15.22
C LYS A 425 5.99 27.62 -13.74
N TYR A 426 6.86 28.24 -12.93
CA TYR A 426 6.76 28.06 -11.48
C TYR A 426 5.45 28.62 -10.92
N SER A 427 4.92 29.71 -11.49
CA SER A 427 3.62 30.29 -11.14
C SER A 427 2.47 29.31 -11.36
N GLU A 428 2.49 28.55 -12.46
CA GLU A 428 1.51 27.49 -12.72
C GLU A 428 1.61 26.33 -11.72
N ILE A 429 2.84 25.89 -11.41
CA ILE A 429 3.06 24.83 -10.40
C ILE A 429 2.52 25.27 -9.04
N VAL A 430 2.79 26.51 -8.63
CA VAL A 430 2.31 27.03 -7.34
C VAL A 430 0.79 27.14 -7.33
N HIS A 431 0.19 27.68 -8.40
CA HIS A 431 -1.25 27.85 -8.50
C HIS A 431 -2.03 26.51 -8.43
N GLU A 432 -1.43 25.44 -8.94
CA GLU A 432 -1.98 24.07 -8.89
C GLU A 432 -1.90 23.42 -7.50
N ILE A 433 -1.26 24.07 -6.54
CA ILE A 433 -1.12 23.60 -5.15
C ILE A 433 -1.82 24.63 -4.24
N PRO A 434 -3.13 24.47 -3.96
CA PRO A 434 -3.91 25.48 -3.25
C PRO A 434 -3.29 25.94 -1.93
N ILE A 435 -2.72 25.03 -1.14
CA ILE A 435 -2.08 25.35 0.14
C ILE A 435 -0.81 26.19 -0.01
N LEU A 436 -0.10 26.10 -1.14
CA LEU A 436 1.10 26.89 -1.39
C LEU A 436 0.72 28.25 -1.98
N ASP A 437 -0.20 28.26 -2.95
CA ASP A 437 -0.78 29.46 -3.58
C ASP A 437 -1.31 30.43 -2.52
N GLU A 438 -2.13 29.92 -1.59
CA GLU A 438 -2.69 30.72 -0.49
C GLU A 438 -1.60 31.27 0.45
N ARG A 439 -0.61 30.45 0.83
CA ARG A 439 0.46 30.88 1.75
C ARG A 439 1.28 32.01 1.15
N ILE A 440 1.69 31.88 -0.11
CA ILE A 440 2.52 32.91 -0.74
C ILE A 440 1.75 34.19 -1.06
N GLY A 441 0.42 34.11 -1.24
CA GLY A 441 -0.45 35.25 -1.51
C GLY A 441 -0.82 36.09 -0.28
N ARG A 442 -0.70 35.54 0.93
CA ARG A 442 -0.98 36.25 2.19
C ARG A 442 0.26 36.85 2.86
N ASP A 443 1.43 36.27 2.57
CA ASP A 443 2.67 36.57 3.25
C ASP A 443 3.41 37.77 2.62
N THR A 444 4.36 38.35 3.38
CA THR A 444 5.30 39.33 2.83
C THR A 444 6.22 38.67 1.80
N ALA A 445 6.77 39.44 0.86
CA ALA A 445 7.68 38.90 -0.18
C ALA A 445 8.83 38.05 0.41
N ASN A 446 9.38 38.45 1.56
CA ASN A 446 10.42 37.69 2.27
C ASN A 446 9.90 36.35 2.80
N ALA A 447 8.74 36.35 3.46
CA ALA A 447 8.13 35.12 3.98
C ALA A 447 7.71 34.19 2.83
N SER A 448 7.12 34.72 1.75
CA SER A 448 6.77 33.94 0.55
C SER A 448 8.01 33.31 -0.10
N ASN A 449 9.12 34.05 -0.22
CA ASN A 449 10.38 33.50 -0.70
C ASN A 449 10.93 32.37 0.18
N VAL A 450 10.76 32.45 1.51
CA VAL A 450 11.11 31.36 2.42
C VAL A 450 10.24 30.12 2.18
N GLN A 451 8.93 30.29 1.97
CA GLN A 451 8.02 29.18 1.67
C GLN A 451 8.36 28.50 0.33
N LEU A 452 8.57 29.28 -0.73
CA LEU A 452 9.01 28.79 -2.03
C LEU A 452 10.32 28.01 -1.91
N LYS A 453 11.31 28.57 -1.20
CA LYS A 453 12.58 27.91 -0.95
C LYS A 453 12.43 26.57 -0.24
N ARG A 454 11.61 26.51 0.80
CA ARG A 454 11.35 25.27 1.54
C ARG A 454 10.65 24.23 0.68
N ALA A 455 9.65 24.63 -0.13
CA ALA A 455 8.88 23.72 -0.96
C ALA A 455 9.71 23.14 -2.12
N PHE A 456 10.33 23.99 -2.95
CA PHE A 456 11.05 23.55 -4.13
C PHE A 456 12.35 22.81 -3.79
N LYS A 457 13.15 23.33 -2.84
CA LYS A 457 14.38 22.62 -2.41
C LYS A 457 14.05 21.21 -1.91
N LYS A 458 12.99 21.09 -1.11
CA LYS A 458 12.58 19.78 -0.59
C LYS A 458 12.00 18.90 -1.70
N ALA A 459 11.24 19.43 -2.66
CA ALA A 459 10.72 18.65 -3.78
C ALA A 459 11.85 18.04 -4.63
N PHE A 460 12.92 18.79 -4.92
CA PHE A 460 14.08 18.28 -5.64
C PHE A 460 14.85 17.21 -4.85
N GLU A 461 14.93 17.35 -3.53
CA GLU A 461 15.46 16.30 -2.65
C GLU A 461 14.59 15.03 -2.69
N LEU A 462 13.26 15.17 -2.61
CA LEU A 462 12.32 14.05 -2.65
C LEU A 462 12.30 13.33 -3.99
N LEU A 463 12.43 14.04 -5.12
CA LEU A 463 12.58 13.42 -6.44
C LEU A 463 13.77 12.45 -6.46
N ARG A 464 14.86 12.77 -5.79
CA ARG A 464 16.03 11.88 -5.68
C ARG A 464 15.87 10.79 -4.65
N THR A 465 15.23 11.05 -3.52
CA THR A 465 15.28 10.16 -2.35
C THR A 465 14.04 9.31 -2.15
N LYS A 466 12.89 9.77 -2.67
CA LYS A 466 11.56 9.16 -2.48
C LYS A 466 10.85 8.87 -3.80
N THR A 467 11.60 8.89 -4.91
CA THR A 467 11.10 8.42 -6.20
C THR A 467 12.17 7.64 -6.96
N ASP A 468 11.72 6.86 -7.93
CA ASP A 468 12.58 6.17 -8.89
C ASP A 468 12.81 6.97 -10.19
N ALA A 469 12.49 8.27 -10.23
CA ALA A 469 12.56 9.10 -11.45
C ALA A 469 13.93 9.05 -12.15
N TYR A 470 15.02 9.22 -11.39
CA TYR A 470 16.39 9.18 -11.93
C TYR A 470 16.86 7.78 -12.33
N GLN A 471 16.19 6.73 -11.86
CA GLN A 471 16.41 5.35 -12.28
C GLN A 471 15.61 5.06 -13.55
N TYR A 472 14.41 5.62 -13.66
CA TYR A 472 13.45 5.34 -14.72
C TYR A 472 13.71 6.14 -15.99
N PHE A 473 13.97 7.44 -15.89
CA PHE A 473 14.24 8.31 -17.04
C PHE A 473 15.74 8.33 -17.38
N ILE A 474 16.06 8.18 -18.66
CA ILE A 474 17.45 8.16 -19.15
C ILE A 474 17.96 9.60 -19.19
N ASP A 475 19.15 9.85 -18.65
CA ASP A 475 19.80 11.17 -18.61
C ASP A 475 18.88 12.31 -18.14
N LEU A 476 18.12 12.05 -17.07
CA LEU A 476 17.20 13.02 -16.49
C LEU A 476 17.95 14.25 -15.95
N GLN A 477 17.64 15.42 -16.49
CA GLN A 477 18.15 16.73 -16.10
C GLN A 477 17.00 17.60 -15.61
N ILE A 478 17.01 17.91 -14.32
CA ILE A 478 16.07 18.85 -13.70
C ILE A 478 16.93 20.01 -13.17
N PRO A 479 16.73 21.26 -13.66
CA PRO A 479 17.41 22.41 -13.11
C PRO A 479 16.83 22.70 -11.73
N GLU A 480 17.62 22.51 -10.69
CA GLU A 480 17.19 22.66 -9.30
C GLU A 480 17.21 24.12 -8.84
N ILE A 481 16.75 24.99 -9.72
CA ILE A 481 16.61 26.41 -9.47
C ILE A 481 15.39 26.58 -8.58
N THR A 482 15.61 27.24 -7.44
CA THR A 482 14.54 27.58 -6.50
C THR A 482 13.94 28.92 -6.92
N PRO A 483 12.63 28.99 -7.22
CA PRO A 483 12.00 30.25 -7.59
C PRO A 483 11.86 31.18 -6.39
N THR A 484 11.80 32.46 -6.68
CA THR A 484 11.42 33.58 -5.82
C THR A 484 10.15 34.21 -6.37
N ILE A 485 9.48 35.07 -5.60
CA ILE A 485 8.32 35.85 -6.06
C ILE A 485 8.61 36.58 -7.38
N THR A 486 9.81 37.14 -7.53
CA THR A 486 10.25 37.84 -8.75
C THR A 486 10.57 36.92 -9.93
N THR A 487 10.74 35.62 -9.69
CA THR A 487 11.09 34.63 -10.72
C THR A 487 10.01 33.56 -10.88
N LEU A 488 8.81 33.74 -10.31
CA LEU A 488 7.70 32.78 -10.44
C LEU A 488 7.28 32.57 -11.90
N ASP A 489 7.35 33.59 -12.74
CA ASP A 489 7.03 33.45 -14.16
C ASP A 489 8.16 32.85 -15.01
N SER A 490 9.29 32.51 -14.39
CA SER A 490 10.33 31.72 -15.06
C SER A 490 9.86 30.28 -15.29
N VAL A 491 10.51 29.61 -16.25
CA VAL A 491 10.09 28.29 -16.74
C VAL A 491 11.02 27.22 -16.19
N LEU A 492 10.46 26.26 -15.45
CA LEU A 492 11.12 25.01 -15.12
C LEU A 492 11.22 24.17 -16.41
N THR A 493 12.44 23.93 -16.89
CA THR A 493 12.70 23.14 -18.11
C THR A 493 13.40 21.84 -17.75
N ILE A 494 12.72 20.71 -17.92
CA ILE A 494 13.21 19.38 -17.57
C ILE A 494 13.52 18.61 -18.86
N LYS A 495 14.63 17.88 -18.87
CA LYS A 495 15.10 17.14 -20.05
C LYS A 495 15.39 15.68 -19.72
N HIS A 496 15.14 14.76 -20.65
CA HIS A 496 15.56 13.35 -20.55
C HIS A 496 15.66 12.71 -21.95
N LYS A 497 16.29 11.54 -22.08
CA LYS A 497 16.44 10.79 -23.35
C LYS A 497 15.51 9.56 -23.43
N GLY A 498 14.26 9.72 -22.99
CA GLY A 498 13.29 8.63 -22.90
C GLY A 498 13.33 7.87 -21.56
N THR A 499 12.82 6.64 -21.57
CA THR A 499 12.62 5.81 -20.37
C THR A 499 13.36 4.49 -20.51
N ARG A 500 13.88 3.95 -19.40
CA ARG A 500 14.48 2.62 -19.37
C ARG A 500 13.43 1.54 -19.61
N THR A 501 13.83 0.47 -20.29
CA THR A 501 12.99 -0.71 -20.45
C THR A 501 12.82 -1.44 -19.12
N ALA A 502 11.83 -2.32 -19.00
CA ALA A 502 11.61 -3.12 -17.79
C ALA A 502 12.83 -3.98 -17.37
N LYS A 503 13.70 -4.35 -18.33
CA LYS A 503 14.93 -5.11 -18.06
C LYS A 503 16.07 -4.22 -17.53
N GLU A 504 16.11 -2.96 -17.93
CA GLU A 504 17.17 -2.00 -17.56
C GLU A 504 16.82 -1.20 -16.31
N TYR A 505 15.52 -1.04 -16.04
CA TYR A 505 15.02 -0.35 -14.88
C TYR A 505 15.30 -1.13 -13.61
N LYS A 506 16.09 -0.53 -12.71
CA LYS A 506 16.38 -1.06 -11.38
C LYS A 506 15.75 -0.11 -10.35
N PRO A 507 14.57 -0.44 -9.78
CA PRO A 507 13.93 0.40 -8.77
C PRO A 507 14.83 0.53 -7.53
N LYS A 508 14.74 1.65 -6.81
CA LYS A 508 15.41 1.76 -5.52
C LYS A 508 14.75 0.81 -4.53
N ILE A 509 15.57 0.06 -3.80
CA ILE A 509 15.12 -0.78 -2.68
C ILE A 509 14.74 0.11 -1.51
#